data_AF-A0A662WE22-F1
#
_entry.id   AF-A0A662WE22-F1
#
_cell.length_a   1.000
_cell.length_b   1.000
_cell.length_c   1.000
_cell.angle_alpha   90.00
_cell.angle_beta   90.00
_cell.angle_gamma   90.00
#
_symmetry.space_group_name_H-M   'P 1'
#
loop_
_entity.id
_entity.type
_entity.pdbx_description
1 polymer ?
#
loop_
_entity_poly.entity_id
_entity_poly.type
_entity_poly.pdbx_seq_one_letter_code
_entity_poly.pdbx_strand_id
1 'polypeptide(L)'
;MTRHTAPPLLLLLLLAACASSSTGSEIALAPPAPEPKEPAWGRIYLRNGLAPIQYFRDNFGGPMVAREVALQFPKREADRFGCGLLPQDEQAALAAANRSAVLVADRGECTFERKARLADQMGAAGLVVVSATDDVHGPVAVLDDDEGDVSIASVMIRRSAGEMLRLVAARTRIFGRLIPMTCERAPYICTPRLEAEKEYVDAFTARSGAIFSTQQQESEGVRVGSFLTATYGSVLSTSTSFPLSTALGAAQACSEVAKEASDASPLSGKAVLLPEGDAGQCSEFQKVSNAQRLGAHVVLLVQRGNATTRRHPSVEVMWHAYNITIPVLAVSSATGLTLNSLVASNLRFAVSNGIADAWELLAKYTQRSAWPQRQQRCSKTLAMLFSQLRALGGDEETEAALQTLFLTVVGGSSQQWEAVANPETHAKDTHEAAEATEADARQAAAQHLTKSQDRDEL
;
A
#
# COMPACT_ATOMS: atom_id res chain seq x y z
N MET A 1 -76.45 -5.92 34.04
CA MET A 1 -77.29 -5.09 34.95
C MET A 1 -76.89 -5.43 36.37
N THR A 2 -76.63 -4.40 37.19
CA THR A 2 -76.54 -4.40 38.68
C THR A 2 -75.43 -5.25 39.32
N ARG A 3 -74.76 -4.88 40.41
CA ARG A 3 -74.68 -3.68 41.26
C ARG A 3 -73.43 -3.86 42.16
N HIS A 4 -72.67 -2.78 42.30
CA HIS A 4 -72.06 -2.19 43.51
C HIS A 4 -71.74 -2.97 44.81
N THR A 5 -70.50 -2.72 45.31
CA THR A 5 -70.09 -2.32 46.70
C THR A 5 -70.23 -3.39 47.81
N ALA A 6 -69.35 -3.58 48.82
CA ALA A 6 -68.30 -2.79 49.47
C ALA A 6 -67.46 -3.74 50.42
N PRO A 7 -66.44 -3.24 51.16
CA PRO A 7 -65.36 -3.97 51.88
C PRO A 7 -65.83 -4.41 53.32
N PRO A 8 -65.03 -4.82 54.35
CA PRO A 8 -63.60 -4.55 54.66
C PRO A 8 -62.79 -5.58 55.50
N LEU A 9 -61.60 -5.12 55.95
CA LEU A 9 -60.88 -5.42 57.21
C LEU A 9 -59.80 -6.52 57.29
N LEU A 10 -58.55 -6.05 57.26
CA LEU A 10 -57.46 -6.24 58.25
C LEU A 10 -57.44 -7.53 59.09
N LEU A 11 -56.34 -8.31 58.98
CA LEU A 11 -55.64 -8.85 60.15
C LEU A 11 -54.15 -9.12 59.83
N LEU A 12 -53.28 -8.52 60.65
CA LEU A 12 -51.86 -8.87 60.82
C LEU A 12 -51.70 -10.34 61.25
N LEU A 13 -50.58 -10.99 60.90
CA LEU A 13 -49.68 -11.67 61.85
C LEU A 13 -48.45 -12.31 61.16
N LEU A 14 -47.27 -11.92 61.68
CA LEU A 14 -46.04 -12.70 61.87
C LEU A 14 -45.26 -13.23 60.66
N LEU A 15 -44.25 -12.43 60.28
CA LEU A 15 -42.99 -12.89 59.71
C LEU A 15 -42.19 -13.63 60.79
N ALA A 16 -41.98 -14.94 60.60
CA ALA A 16 -40.92 -15.70 61.24
C ALA A 16 -39.99 -16.26 60.15
N ALA A 17 -38.71 -15.99 60.35
CA ALA A 17 -37.61 -16.28 59.45
C ALA A 17 -37.48 -17.78 59.13
N CYS A 18 -37.25 -18.08 57.85
CA CYS A 18 -36.50 -19.26 57.44
C CYS A 18 -35.42 -18.80 56.46
N ALA A 19 -34.20 -18.78 56.97
CA ALA A 19 -33.00 -18.58 56.18
C ALA A 19 -32.86 -19.73 55.18
N SER A 20 -32.80 -19.40 53.90
CA SER A 20 -32.34 -20.29 52.85
C SER A 20 -31.26 -19.54 52.09
N SER A 21 -30.02 -19.93 52.35
CA SER A 21 -28.82 -19.46 51.67
C SER A 21 -28.87 -19.88 50.20
N SER A 22 -29.41 -19.01 49.34
CA SER A 22 -29.06 -19.00 47.92
C SER A 22 -27.91 -18.02 47.74
N THR A 23 -26.69 -18.54 47.61
CA THR A 23 -25.56 -17.80 47.07
C THR A 23 -25.88 -17.44 45.62
N GLY A 24 -26.51 -16.28 45.44
CA GLY A 24 -26.54 -15.60 44.16
C GLY A 24 -25.11 -15.23 43.82
N SER A 25 -24.51 -15.99 42.90
CA SER A 25 -23.30 -15.55 42.23
C SER A 25 -23.73 -14.40 41.33
N GLU A 26 -23.65 -13.17 41.84
CA GLU A 26 -23.54 -12.00 40.99
C GLU A 26 -22.33 -12.25 40.11
N ILE A 27 -22.59 -12.58 38.84
CA ILE A 27 -21.60 -12.45 37.79
C ILE A 27 -21.36 -10.95 37.70
N ALA A 28 -20.43 -10.46 38.52
CA ALA A 28 -19.82 -9.17 38.34
C ALA A 28 -19.21 -9.22 36.94
N LEU A 29 -19.89 -8.62 35.97
CA LEU A 29 -19.29 -8.28 34.68
C LEU A 29 -18.02 -7.52 35.03
N ALA A 30 -16.89 -8.15 34.72
CA ALA A 30 -15.60 -7.50 34.83
C ALA A 30 -15.72 -6.11 34.20
N PRO A 31 -15.22 -5.05 34.84
CA PRO A 31 -15.20 -3.74 34.21
C PRO A 31 -14.61 -3.91 32.81
N PRO A 32 -15.21 -3.29 31.77
CA PRO A 32 -14.68 -3.38 30.41
C PRO A 32 -13.19 -3.08 30.49
N ALA A 33 -12.38 -3.96 29.89
CA ALA A 33 -10.95 -3.76 29.85
C ALA A 33 -10.67 -2.31 29.44
N PRO A 34 -9.81 -1.58 30.16
CA PRO A 34 -9.57 -0.18 29.86
C PRO A 34 -9.23 -0.07 28.38
N GLU A 35 -9.94 0.81 27.67
CA GLU A 35 -9.66 1.02 26.25
C GLU A 35 -8.16 1.25 26.09
N PRO A 36 -7.49 0.53 25.18
CA PRO A 36 -6.06 0.62 25.05
C PRO A 36 -5.70 2.08 24.76
N LYS A 37 -4.94 2.68 25.68
CA LYS A 37 -4.49 4.07 25.60
C LYS A 37 -3.93 4.34 24.22
N GLU A 38 -4.45 5.36 23.54
CA GLU A 38 -3.98 5.71 22.20
C GLU A 38 -2.45 5.92 22.20
N PRO A 39 -1.72 5.27 21.27
CA PRO A 39 -0.28 5.45 21.14
C PRO A 39 0.12 6.92 20.95
N ALA A 40 1.24 7.31 21.57
CA ALA A 40 1.82 8.66 21.43
C ALA A 40 2.45 8.92 20.04
N TRP A 41 2.39 7.96 19.12
CA TRP A 41 2.96 8.07 17.79
C TRP A 41 2.17 7.23 16.79
N GLY A 42 2.36 7.54 15.51
CA GLY A 42 1.76 6.76 14.45
C GLY A 42 2.31 7.14 13.08
N ARG A 43 1.55 6.83 12.05
CA ARG A 43 1.89 7.10 10.66
C ARG A 43 0.71 7.67 9.89
N ILE A 44 0.96 8.68 9.06
CA ILE A 44 0.00 9.16 8.07
C ILE A 44 0.20 8.34 6.80
N TYR A 45 -0.84 7.60 6.41
CA TYR A 45 -0.87 6.84 5.17
C TYR A 45 -1.71 7.58 4.15
N LEU A 46 -1.04 8.11 3.11
CA LEU A 46 -1.70 8.83 2.04
C LEU A 46 -2.32 7.84 1.04
N ARG A 47 -3.48 8.20 0.49
CA ARG A 47 -4.07 7.48 -0.64
C ARG A 47 -3.11 7.51 -1.82
N ASN A 48 -2.79 6.34 -2.38
CA ASN A 48 -1.76 6.13 -3.39
C ASN A 48 -0.37 6.66 -2.98
N GLY A 49 -0.14 6.85 -1.68
CA GLY A 49 1.17 7.22 -1.13
C GLY A 49 2.13 6.05 -1.18
N LEU A 50 3.39 6.34 -1.49
CA LEU A 50 4.47 5.34 -1.54
C LEU A 50 5.09 5.07 -0.17
N ALA A 51 5.23 6.13 0.65
CA ALA A 51 5.84 6.04 1.97
C ALA A 51 4.92 6.65 3.05
N PRO A 52 4.80 6.00 4.22
CA PRO A 52 4.09 6.58 5.35
C PRO A 52 4.89 7.73 5.97
N ILE A 53 4.18 8.72 6.52
CA ILE A 53 4.80 9.83 7.25
C ILE A 53 4.67 9.57 8.75
N GLN A 54 5.80 9.47 9.45
CA GLN A 54 5.78 9.36 10.90
C GLN A 54 5.23 10.64 11.55
N TYR A 55 4.35 10.48 12.52
CA TYR A 55 3.89 11.57 13.39
C TYR A 55 4.04 11.20 14.87
N PHE A 56 4.11 12.23 15.70
CA PHE A 56 4.01 12.12 17.16
C PHE A 56 2.76 12.87 17.62
N ARG A 57 1.94 12.22 18.43
CA ARG A 57 0.69 12.77 18.94
C ARG A 57 0.96 13.62 20.17
N ASP A 58 0.19 14.69 20.32
CA ASP A 58 0.10 15.45 21.55
C ASP A 58 -0.45 14.60 22.71
N ASN A 59 -0.13 15.00 23.94
CA ASN A 59 -0.68 14.39 25.17
C ASN A 59 -2.09 14.92 25.51
N PHE A 60 -2.62 15.86 24.73
CA PHE A 60 -3.94 16.45 24.86
C PHE A 60 -4.78 16.26 23.59
N GLY A 61 -6.04 16.68 23.67
CA GLY A 61 -6.96 16.64 22.53
C GLY A 61 -7.81 15.36 22.50
N GLY A 62 -8.71 15.31 21.53
CA GLY A 62 -9.59 14.16 21.32
C GLY A 62 -8.90 12.94 20.68
N PRO A 63 -9.69 11.90 20.39
CA PRO A 63 -9.19 10.68 19.75
C PRO A 63 -8.73 10.94 18.32
N MET A 64 -7.88 10.04 17.81
CA MET A 64 -7.44 10.10 16.42
C MET A 64 -8.62 9.89 15.46
N VAL A 65 -8.62 10.64 14.34
CA VAL A 65 -9.68 10.54 13.33
C VAL A 65 -9.65 9.16 12.69
N ALA A 66 -10.68 8.34 12.95
CA ALA A 66 -10.75 6.95 12.52
C ALA A 66 -11.07 6.74 11.03
N ARG A 67 -11.08 7.80 10.21
CA ARG A 67 -11.42 7.77 8.78
C ARG A 67 -10.39 8.51 7.95
N GLU A 68 -10.44 8.30 6.65
CA GLU A 68 -9.67 9.11 5.71
C GLU A 68 -10.14 10.58 5.74
N VAL A 69 -9.19 11.50 5.66
CA VAL A 69 -9.38 12.94 5.71
C VAL A 69 -8.61 13.61 4.57
N ALA A 70 -9.11 14.76 4.14
CA ALA A 70 -8.34 15.66 3.27
C ALA A 70 -7.28 16.38 4.11
N LEU A 71 -6.06 16.51 3.60
CA LEU A 71 -5.03 17.35 4.21
C LEU A 71 -5.11 18.74 3.61
N GLN A 72 -5.55 19.71 4.41
CA GLN A 72 -5.79 21.09 3.98
C GLN A 72 -4.64 21.99 4.42
N PHE A 73 -4.08 22.73 3.47
CA PHE A 73 -3.01 23.71 3.72
C PHE A 73 -3.58 25.13 3.63
N PRO A 74 -3.20 26.04 4.55
CA PRO A 74 -3.46 27.46 4.40
C PRO A 74 -2.89 27.98 3.07
N LYS A 75 -3.68 28.76 2.31
CA LYS A 75 -3.23 29.26 0.99
C LYS A 75 -2.13 30.32 1.10
N ARG A 76 -2.14 31.12 2.16
CA ARG A 76 -1.21 32.24 2.36
C ARG A 76 0.02 31.84 3.17
N GLU A 77 1.21 32.28 2.78
CA GLU A 77 2.45 31.95 3.49
C GLU A 77 2.49 32.49 4.92
N ALA A 78 1.99 33.70 5.15
CA ALA A 78 1.93 34.31 6.48
C ALA A 78 0.94 33.59 7.43
N ASP A 79 -0.10 32.95 6.89
CA ASP A 79 -1.12 32.23 7.66
C ASP A 79 -0.75 30.76 7.92
N ARG A 80 0.46 30.34 7.48
CA ARG A 80 0.94 28.96 7.67
C ARG A 80 1.09 28.58 9.13
N PHE A 81 1.32 29.55 10.02
CA PHE A 81 1.56 29.25 11.43
C PHE A 81 0.29 28.86 12.19
N GLY A 82 -0.92 29.08 11.66
CA GLY A 82 -2.15 28.72 12.38
C GLY A 82 -2.33 29.42 13.75
N CYS A 83 -1.75 30.61 13.90
CA CYS A 83 -1.84 31.41 15.14
C CYS A 83 -3.03 32.37 15.15
N GLY A 84 -3.72 32.51 14.02
CA GLY A 84 -4.99 33.21 13.88
C GLY A 84 -5.98 32.37 13.09
N LEU A 85 -7.23 32.84 13.02
CA LEU A 85 -8.23 32.26 12.14
C LEU A 85 -7.81 32.47 10.68
N LEU A 86 -8.06 31.46 9.84
CA LEU A 86 -7.81 31.56 8.40
C LEU A 86 -8.71 32.64 7.76
N PRO A 87 -8.45 33.08 6.52
CA PRO A 87 -9.41 33.89 5.78
C PRO A 87 -10.81 33.26 5.73
N GLN A 88 -11.86 34.08 5.67
CA GLN A 88 -13.25 33.63 5.80
C GLN A 88 -13.65 32.57 4.75
N ASP A 89 -13.10 32.64 3.53
CA ASP A 89 -13.32 31.64 2.47
C ASP A 89 -12.71 30.28 2.82
N GLU A 90 -11.53 30.26 3.44
CA GLU A 90 -10.85 29.04 3.86
C GLU A 90 -11.52 28.44 5.12
N GLN A 91 -11.94 29.28 6.07
CA GLN A 91 -12.76 28.85 7.20
C GLN A 91 -14.07 28.22 6.73
N ALA A 92 -14.78 28.86 5.80
CA ALA A 92 -16.00 28.32 5.24
C ALA A 92 -15.78 26.98 4.54
N ALA A 93 -14.67 26.82 3.81
CA ALA A 93 -14.31 25.55 3.19
C ALA A 93 -14.02 24.45 4.22
N LEU A 94 -13.33 24.77 5.32
CA LEU A 94 -13.02 23.82 6.39
C LEU A 94 -14.28 23.43 7.18
N ALA A 95 -15.15 24.39 7.48
CA ALA A 95 -16.44 24.15 8.11
C ALA A 95 -17.36 23.32 7.21
N ALA A 96 -17.42 23.63 5.90
CA ALA A 96 -18.19 22.86 4.91
C ALA A 96 -17.68 21.43 4.74
N ALA A 97 -16.39 21.17 5.03
CA ALA A 97 -15.84 19.82 5.07
C ALA A 97 -16.38 19.00 6.26
N ASN A 98 -17.13 19.60 7.19
CA ASN A 98 -17.83 18.90 8.27
C ASN A 98 -16.93 17.87 8.99
N ARG A 99 -15.82 18.36 9.55
CA ARG A 99 -14.82 17.52 10.25
C ARG A 99 -14.20 16.43 9.35
N SER A 100 -14.13 16.60 8.03
CA SER A 100 -13.48 15.67 7.08
C SER A 100 -12.11 16.13 6.58
N ALA A 101 -11.59 17.23 7.12
CA ALA A 101 -10.32 17.80 6.70
C ALA A 101 -9.45 18.07 7.92
N VAL A 102 -8.17 17.69 7.84
CA VAL A 102 -7.16 18.00 8.83
C VAL A 102 -6.40 19.23 8.36
N LEU A 103 -6.27 20.21 9.25
CA LEU A 103 -5.48 21.41 8.99
C LEU A 103 -4.00 21.08 9.13
N VAL A 104 -3.18 21.47 8.15
CA VAL A 104 -1.73 21.33 8.18
C VAL A 104 -1.10 22.71 8.35
N ALA A 105 -0.48 22.96 9.51
CA ALA A 105 0.11 24.25 9.87
C ALA A 105 1.59 24.10 10.25
N ASP A 106 2.38 25.16 10.13
CA ASP A 106 3.76 25.23 10.58
C ASP A 106 3.86 25.47 12.09
N ARG A 107 4.88 24.86 12.70
CA ARG A 107 5.39 25.29 13.99
C ARG A 107 5.84 26.75 13.86
N GLY A 108 5.50 27.57 14.85
CA GLY A 108 5.75 29.00 14.79
C GLY A 108 5.60 29.65 16.16
N GLU A 109 5.13 30.89 16.15
CA GLU A 109 5.23 31.82 17.28
C GLU A 109 4.22 31.57 18.40
N CYS A 110 3.13 30.85 18.14
CA CYS A 110 2.13 30.48 19.14
C CYS A 110 2.23 29.01 19.58
N THR A 111 1.65 28.71 20.74
CA THR A 111 1.59 27.38 21.36
C THR A 111 0.81 26.36 20.52
N PHE A 112 1.11 25.06 20.68
CA PHE A 112 0.38 23.96 20.03
C PHE A 112 -1.11 23.94 20.39
N GLU A 113 -1.43 24.13 21.67
CA GLU A 113 -2.79 24.22 22.17
C GLU A 113 -3.60 25.31 21.46
N ARG A 114 -3.06 26.53 21.38
CA ARG A 114 -3.69 27.62 20.63
C ARG A 114 -3.99 27.25 19.17
N LYS A 115 -3.04 26.62 18.46
CA LYS A 115 -3.26 26.16 17.07
C LYS A 115 -4.37 25.12 17.02
N ALA A 116 -4.38 24.18 17.96
CA ALA A 116 -5.36 23.11 18.01
C ALA A 116 -6.77 23.66 18.31
N ARG A 117 -6.91 24.61 19.25
CA ARG A 117 -8.16 25.33 19.50
C ARG A 117 -8.67 26.06 18.27
N LEU A 118 -7.81 26.81 17.57
CA LEU A 118 -8.21 27.52 16.36
C LEU A 118 -8.64 26.55 15.25
N ALA A 119 -7.90 25.46 15.04
CA ALA A 119 -8.26 24.42 14.08
C ALA A 119 -9.62 23.76 14.44
N ASP A 120 -9.85 23.50 15.72
CA ASP A 120 -11.10 22.95 16.23
C ASP A 120 -12.29 23.91 15.98
N GLN A 121 -12.12 25.19 16.32
CA GLN A 121 -13.11 26.25 16.08
C GLN A 121 -13.46 26.42 14.60
N MET A 122 -12.49 26.22 13.70
CA MET A 122 -12.71 26.27 12.25
C MET A 122 -13.33 24.98 11.67
N GLY A 123 -13.63 23.98 12.50
CA GLY A 123 -14.28 22.74 12.07
C GLY A 123 -13.34 21.69 11.47
N ALA A 124 -12.03 21.76 11.75
CA ALA A 124 -11.08 20.73 11.36
C ALA A 124 -11.38 19.38 12.06
N ALA A 125 -11.03 18.27 11.42
CA ALA A 125 -11.06 16.94 12.02
C ALA A 125 -9.89 16.71 12.99
N GLY A 126 -8.80 17.45 12.80
CA GLY A 126 -7.51 17.27 13.46
C GLY A 126 -6.53 18.35 13.00
N LEU A 127 -5.38 18.40 13.68
CA LEU A 127 -4.28 19.29 13.37
C LEU A 127 -3.01 18.48 13.11
N VAL A 128 -2.31 18.79 12.02
CA VAL A 128 -0.95 18.34 11.75
C VAL A 128 -0.05 19.56 11.80
N VAL A 129 0.92 19.55 12.71
CA VAL A 129 1.93 20.59 12.84
C VAL A 129 3.23 20.15 12.19
N VAL A 130 3.74 20.92 11.24
CA VAL A 130 5.02 20.71 10.58
C VAL A 130 6.10 21.34 11.45
N SER A 131 7.06 20.54 11.92
CA SER A 131 8.20 21.05 12.69
C SER A 131 9.10 21.95 11.83
N ALA A 132 9.81 22.87 12.48
CA ALA A 132 10.83 23.71 11.84
C ALA A 132 12.12 22.92 11.51
N THR A 133 12.28 21.72 12.09
CA THR A 133 13.42 20.82 11.92
C THR A 133 12.93 19.40 11.63
N ASP A 134 13.83 18.53 11.18
CA ASP A 134 13.52 17.10 11.03
C ASP A 134 13.61 16.34 12.35
N ASP A 135 14.22 16.90 13.40
CA ASP A 135 14.22 16.34 14.74
C ASP A 135 12.88 16.61 15.44
N VAL A 136 12.03 15.59 15.48
CA VAL A 136 10.66 15.69 15.99
C VAL A 136 10.45 14.77 17.18
N HIS A 137 9.80 15.33 18.20
CA HIS A 137 9.28 14.65 19.37
C HIS A 137 7.81 15.04 19.57
N GLY A 138 7.07 14.26 20.35
CA GLY A 138 5.72 14.63 20.76
C GLY A 138 5.75 16.00 21.46
N PRO A 139 4.84 16.93 21.11
CA PRO A 139 4.83 18.21 21.79
C PRO A 139 4.41 18.00 23.25
N VAL A 140 5.03 18.76 24.14
CA VAL A 140 4.69 18.78 25.57
C VAL A 140 3.93 20.07 25.80
N ALA A 141 2.60 19.99 25.78
CA ALA A 141 1.76 21.07 26.25
C ALA A 141 1.25 20.72 27.65
N VAL A 142 1.25 21.73 28.53
CA VAL A 142 0.46 21.73 29.75
C VAL A 142 -0.77 22.53 29.40
N LEU A 143 -1.94 21.89 29.39
CA LEU A 143 -3.19 22.60 29.18
C LEU A 143 -3.49 23.43 30.43
N ASP A 144 -3.88 24.69 30.23
CA ASP A 144 -4.52 25.46 31.29
C ASP A 144 -6.00 25.03 31.37
N ASP A 145 -6.42 24.56 32.55
CA ASP A 145 -7.76 23.98 32.80
C ASP A 145 -8.92 24.98 32.52
N ASP A 146 -8.62 26.27 32.40
CA ASP A 146 -9.61 27.35 32.30
C ASP A 146 -10.05 27.71 30.86
N GLU A 147 -9.33 27.26 29.82
CA GLU A 147 -9.56 27.73 28.43
C GLU A 147 -10.34 26.75 27.53
N GLY A 148 -10.97 25.74 28.13
CA GLY A 148 -11.84 24.77 27.44
C GLY A 148 -11.08 23.70 26.65
N ASP A 149 -11.72 22.53 26.54
CA ASP A 149 -11.11 21.32 25.97
C ASP A 149 -10.99 21.37 24.44
N VAL A 150 -9.83 20.95 23.93
CA VAL A 150 -9.61 20.70 22.50
C VAL A 150 -10.21 19.33 22.16
N SER A 151 -11.18 19.29 21.26
CA SER A 151 -11.90 18.06 20.91
C SER A 151 -11.24 17.24 19.79
N ILE A 152 -10.24 17.80 19.12
CA ILE A 152 -9.55 17.17 17.99
C ILE A 152 -8.16 16.66 18.39
N ALA A 153 -7.68 15.63 17.70
CA ALA A 153 -6.29 15.22 17.85
C ALA A 153 -5.33 16.21 17.17
N SER A 154 -4.19 16.45 17.82
CA SER A 154 -3.07 17.22 17.29
C SER A 154 -1.82 16.33 17.22
N VAL A 155 -1.10 16.42 16.09
CA VAL A 155 0.12 15.65 15.85
C VAL A 155 1.20 16.52 15.25
N MET A 156 2.46 16.14 15.43
CA MET A 156 3.61 16.79 14.81
C MET A 156 4.30 15.85 13.81
N ILE A 157 4.69 16.40 12.66
CA ILE A 157 5.50 15.73 11.64
C ILE A 157 6.80 16.51 11.37
N ARG A 158 7.77 15.83 10.73
CA ARG A 158 9.07 16.39 10.34
C ARG A 158 8.92 17.49 9.29
N ARG A 159 9.86 18.43 9.26
CA ARG A 159 9.91 19.50 8.25
C ARG A 159 9.87 18.94 6.83
N SER A 160 10.77 18.02 6.52
CA SER A 160 10.88 17.38 5.19
C SER A 160 9.58 16.74 4.73
N ALA A 161 8.87 16.07 5.64
CA ALA A 161 7.57 15.49 5.34
C ALA A 161 6.49 16.55 5.07
N GLY A 162 6.47 17.64 5.84
CA GLY A 162 5.58 18.77 5.59
C GLY A 162 5.86 19.49 4.26
N GLU A 163 7.13 19.68 3.91
CA GLU A 163 7.55 20.24 2.62
C GLU A 163 7.13 19.33 1.45
N MET A 164 7.33 18.02 1.59
CA MET A 164 6.85 17.04 0.61
C MET A 164 5.34 17.15 0.41
N LEU A 165 4.56 17.17 1.49
CA LEU A 165 3.11 17.30 1.41
C LEU A 165 2.68 18.61 0.73
N ARG A 166 3.36 19.73 0.98
CA ARG A 166 3.05 21.00 0.31
C ARG A 166 3.27 20.93 -1.19
N LEU A 167 4.40 20.36 -1.61
CA LEU A 167 4.75 20.22 -3.03
C LEU A 167 3.74 19.32 -3.76
N VAL A 168 3.27 18.27 -3.09
CA VAL A 168 2.21 17.40 -3.62
C VAL A 168 0.86 18.13 -3.63
N ALA A 169 0.52 18.86 -2.56
CA ALA A 169 -0.76 19.57 -2.41
C ALA A 169 -0.93 20.68 -3.45
N ALA A 170 0.18 21.26 -3.91
CA ALA A 170 0.19 22.23 -5.01
C ALA A 170 -0.23 21.63 -6.37
N ARG A 171 -0.18 20.30 -6.52
CA ARG A 171 -0.47 19.57 -7.77
C ARG A 171 -1.73 18.74 -7.71
N THR A 172 -2.03 18.17 -6.54
CA THR A 172 -3.18 17.29 -6.33
C THR A 172 -3.74 17.46 -4.94
N ARG A 173 -5.03 17.17 -4.77
CA ARG A 173 -5.60 17.02 -3.43
C ARG A 173 -5.00 15.79 -2.76
N ILE A 174 -4.69 15.94 -1.48
CA ILE A 174 -4.11 14.86 -0.67
C ILE A 174 -5.20 14.34 0.26
N PHE A 175 -5.38 13.02 0.21
CA PHE A 175 -6.20 12.28 1.16
C PHE A 175 -5.31 11.30 1.90
N GLY A 176 -5.60 11.10 3.18
CA GLY A 176 -4.86 10.14 3.98
C GLY A 176 -5.56 9.82 5.28
N ARG A 177 -5.02 8.84 6.00
CA ARG A 177 -5.48 8.45 7.33
C ARG A 177 -4.33 8.51 8.31
N LEU A 178 -4.57 9.10 9.47
CA LEU A 178 -3.61 9.13 10.58
C LEU A 178 -3.85 7.87 11.41
N ILE A 179 -2.91 6.93 11.36
CA ILE A 179 -3.02 5.60 11.95
C ILE A 179 -2.07 5.48 13.13
N PRO A 180 -2.59 5.33 14.37
CA PRO A 180 -1.78 5.00 15.53
C PRO A 180 -1.06 3.65 15.35
N MET A 181 0.18 3.57 15.82
CA MET A 181 1.00 2.37 15.66
C MET A 181 1.34 1.77 17.03
N THR A 182 1.24 0.44 17.13
CA THR A 182 1.63 -0.33 18.31
C THR A 182 2.81 -1.23 17.97
N CYS A 183 3.85 -1.25 18.80
CA CYS A 183 5.01 -2.14 18.60
C CYS A 183 5.03 -3.25 19.64
N GLU A 184 5.24 -4.47 19.17
CA GLU A 184 5.62 -5.61 19.99
C GLU A 184 7.15 -5.66 20.08
N ARG A 185 7.71 -6.15 21.19
CA ARG A 185 9.18 -6.16 21.41
C ARG A 185 9.87 -7.47 20.97
N ALA A 186 9.11 -8.52 20.68
CA ALA A 186 9.66 -9.84 20.38
C ALA A 186 8.81 -10.60 19.36
N PRO A 187 9.07 -10.46 18.05
CA PRO A 187 10.04 -9.57 17.39
C PRO A 187 9.65 -8.07 17.46
N TYR A 188 10.60 -7.16 17.21
CA TYR A 188 10.30 -5.72 17.13
C TYR A 188 9.54 -5.41 15.83
N ILE A 189 8.21 -5.48 15.90
CA ILE A 189 7.31 -5.22 14.77
C ILE A 189 6.28 -4.19 15.22
N CYS A 190 6.09 -3.17 14.41
CA CYS A 190 5.07 -2.16 14.65
C CYS A 190 3.96 -2.29 13.60
N THR A 191 2.72 -2.46 14.06
CA THR A 191 1.53 -2.60 13.21
C THR A 191 0.49 -1.53 13.56
N PRO A 192 -0.47 -1.27 12.65
CA PRO A 192 -1.69 -0.56 13.00
C PRO A 192 -2.36 -1.20 14.21
N ARG A 193 -3.04 -0.38 15.01
CA ARG A 193 -3.70 -0.83 16.24
C ARG A 193 -4.97 -1.62 15.94
N LEU A 194 -5.72 -1.23 14.91
CA LEU A 194 -7.00 -1.84 14.53
C LEU A 194 -6.91 -2.54 13.17
N GLU A 195 -7.69 -3.61 12.99
CA GLU A 195 -7.77 -4.30 11.70
C GLU A 195 -8.27 -3.37 10.58
N ALA A 196 -9.27 -2.53 10.84
CA ALA A 196 -9.75 -1.54 9.85
C ALA A 196 -8.67 -0.50 9.45
N GLU A 197 -7.65 -0.29 10.28
CA GLU A 197 -6.50 0.56 9.93
C GLU A 197 -5.52 -0.23 9.05
N LYS A 198 -5.29 -1.51 9.34
CA LYS A 198 -4.49 -2.41 8.52
C LYS A 198 -5.08 -2.61 7.13
N GLU A 199 -6.39 -2.86 7.03
CA GLU A 199 -7.12 -2.94 5.76
C GLU A 199 -6.93 -1.66 4.93
N TYR A 200 -6.96 -0.49 5.58
CA TYR A 200 -6.70 0.77 4.90
C TYR A 200 -5.27 0.85 4.35
N VAL A 201 -4.27 0.45 5.14
CA VAL A 201 -2.87 0.40 4.70
C VAL A 201 -2.72 -0.52 3.49
N ASP A 202 -3.30 -1.72 3.54
CA ASP A 202 -3.17 -2.73 2.48
C ASP A 202 -3.89 -2.32 1.19
N ALA A 203 -5.03 -1.64 1.30
CA ALA A 203 -5.86 -1.25 0.17
C ALA A 203 -5.46 0.08 -0.49
N PHE A 204 -5.05 1.09 0.30
CA PHE A 204 -4.92 2.47 -0.21
C PHE A 204 -3.47 2.95 -0.37
N THR A 205 -2.48 2.25 0.17
CA THR A 205 -1.07 2.57 -0.14
C THR A 205 -0.69 2.04 -1.51
N ALA A 206 0.16 2.74 -2.25
CA ALA A 206 0.62 2.25 -3.55
C ALA A 206 1.86 1.37 -3.34
N ARG A 207 1.72 0.05 -3.51
CA ARG A 207 2.84 -0.91 -3.54
C ARG A 207 3.22 -1.31 -4.97
N SER A 208 2.26 -1.31 -5.88
CA SER A 208 2.48 -1.69 -7.28
C SER A 208 1.33 -1.25 -8.18
N GLY A 209 1.46 -1.52 -9.48
CA GLY A 209 0.41 -1.24 -10.42
C GLY A 209 0.79 -1.49 -11.88
N ALA A 210 -0.04 -0.99 -12.78
CA ALA A 210 0.13 -1.09 -14.22
C ALA A 210 0.43 0.28 -14.85
N ILE A 211 1.25 0.26 -15.90
CA ILE A 211 1.59 1.44 -16.71
C ILE A 211 0.83 1.35 -18.02
N PHE A 212 0.14 2.42 -18.39
CA PHE A 212 -0.58 2.55 -19.65
C PHE A 212 0.04 3.68 -20.47
N SER A 213 0.24 3.45 -21.76
CA SER A 213 0.58 4.48 -22.73
C SER A 213 -0.67 4.97 -23.42
N THR A 214 -0.89 6.27 -23.41
CA THR A 214 -1.93 6.94 -24.18
C THR A 214 -1.27 7.68 -25.33
N GLN A 215 -1.52 7.21 -26.55
CA GLN A 215 -1.27 8.00 -27.76
C GLN A 215 -2.48 8.90 -28.01
N GLN A 216 -2.30 10.04 -28.68
CA GLN A 216 -3.25 11.15 -28.78
C GLN A 216 -4.69 10.82 -29.27
N GLN A 217 -5.01 9.57 -29.64
CA GLN A 217 -6.30 9.15 -30.17
C GLN A 217 -7.02 8.02 -29.42
N GLU A 218 -6.44 7.39 -28.40
CA GLU A 218 -7.08 6.28 -27.67
C GLU A 218 -7.39 6.65 -26.21
N SER A 219 -8.66 6.51 -25.81
CA SER A 219 -9.15 6.91 -24.49
C SER A 219 -8.77 5.95 -23.35
N GLU A 220 -8.56 4.66 -23.64
CA GLU A 220 -8.26 3.65 -22.61
C GLU A 220 -6.76 3.38 -22.40
N GLY A 221 -5.92 3.70 -23.39
CA GLY A 221 -4.47 3.49 -23.32
C GLY A 221 -4.06 2.01 -23.37
N VAL A 222 -2.89 1.74 -23.97
CA VAL A 222 -2.35 0.37 -24.08
C VAL A 222 -1.48 0.08 -22.86
N ARG A 223 -1.71 -1.07 -22.20
CA ARG A 223 -0.85 -1.50 -21.09
C ARG A 223 0.57 -1.78 -21.62
N VAL A 224 1.57 -1.13 -21.04
CA VAL A 224 2.99 -1.24 -21.41
C VAL A 224 3.74 -2.18 -20.49
N GLY A 225 3.31 -2.30 -19.24
CA GLY A 225 3.97 -3.13 -18.25
C GLY A 225 3.40 -2.92 -16.85
N SER A 226 4.13 -3.43 -15.86
CA SER A 226 3.83 -3.26 -14.43
C SER A 226 4.98 -2.61 -13.69
N PHE A 227 4.65 -2.02 -12.54
CA PHE A 227 5.63 -1.41 -11.66
C PHE A 227 5.48 -1.91 -10.22
N LEU A 228 6.60 -1.91 -9.50
CA LEU A 228 6.63 -1.85 -8.04
C LEU A 228 6.92 -0.42 -7.61
N THR A 229 6.33 0.04 -6.52
CA THR A 229 6.70 1.35 -5.96
C THR A 229 7.96 1.23 -5.11
N ALA A 230 8.72 2.32 -4.99
CA ALA A 230 9.73 2.43 -3.96
C ALA A 230 9.09 2.59 -2.57
N THR A 231 9.84 2.28 -1.52
CA THR A 231 9.46 2.56 -0.12
C THR A 231 9.69 4.03 0.28
N TYR A 232 9.89 4.89 -0.73
CA TYR A 232 10.12 6.33 -0.62
C TYR A 232 9.46 7.05 -1.81
N GLY A 233 9.41 8.38 -1.74
CA GLY A 233 8.68 9.19 -2.70
C GLY A 233 7.30 9.58 -2.21
N SER A 234 6.55 10.26 -3.07
CA SER A 234 5.31 10.93 -2.70
C SER A 234 4.05 10.16 -3.11
N VAL A 235 3.00 10.87 -3.55
CA VAL A 235 1.72 10.30 -3.97
C VAL A 235 1.73 10.04 -5.46
N LEU A 236 1.35 8.83 -5.88
CA LEU A 236 1.14 8.51 -7.28
C LEU A 236 -0.23 8.98 -7.75
N SER A 237 -0.25 9.94 -8.67
CA SER A 237 -1.50 10.37 -9.31
C SER A 237 -1.96 9.34 -10.34
N THR A 238 -3.18 8.83 -10.17
CA THR A 238 -3.82 7.89 -11.12
C THR A 238 -4.73 8.60 -12.13
N SER A 239 -5.07 9.87 -11.88
CA SER A 239 -5.89 10.70 -12.76
C SER A 239 -5.09 11.53 -13.76
N THR A 240 -3.80 11.74 -13.51
CA THR A 240 -2.92 12.58 -14.33
C THR A 240 -2.15 11.72 -15.32
N SER A 241 -2.01 12.22 -16.56
CA SER A 241 -1.11 11.66 -17.56
C SER A 241 0.21 12.42 -17.57
N PHE A 242 1.33 11.70 -17.67
CA PHE A 242 2.67 12.28 -17.64
C PHE A 242 3.38 12.06 -18.99
N PRO A 243 3.83 13.12 -19.68
CA PRO A 243 4.63 12.95 -20.88
C PRO A 243 5.90 12.16 -20.55
N LEU A 244 6.24 11.18 -21.37
CA LEU A 244 7.48 10.41 -21.22
C LEU A 244 8.68 11.23 -21.72
N SER A 245 9.74 11.34 -20.92
CA SER A 245 11.02 11.89 -21.37
C SER A 245 11.83 10.83 -22.11
N THR A 246 12.80 11.29 -22.91
CA THR A 246 13.89 10.42 -23.36
C THR A 246 14.58 9.78 -22.15
N ALA A 247 14.95 8.51 -22.25
CA ALA A 247 15.68 7.84 -21.18
C ALA A 247 17.03 8.52 -20.94
N LEU A 248 17.36 8.72 -19.66
CA LEU A 248 18.66 9.26 -19.30
C LEU A 248 19.69 8.14 -19.19
N GLY A 249 20.86 8.36 -19.79
CA GLY A 249 22.02 7.51 -19.58
C GLY A 249 22.51 7.58 -18.13
N ALA A 250 23.28 6.59 -17.72
CA ALA A 250 23.81 6.48 -16.35
C ALA A 250 24.62 7.72 -15.92
N ALA A 251 25.47 8.26 -16.80
CA ALA A 251 26.25 9.46 -16.52
C ALA A 251 25.37 10.73 -16.39
N GLN A 252 24.33 10.85 -17.22
CA GLN A 252 23.39 11.98 -17.17
C GLN A 252 22.51 11.96 -15.91
N ALA A 253 22.14 10.76 -15.44
CA ALA A 253 21.41 10.62 -14.19
C ALA A 253 22.25 11.02 -12.96
N CYS A 254 23.57 10.86 -13.05
CA CYS A 254 24.51 11.20 -11.97
C CYS A 254 25.08 12.62 -12.05
N SER A 255 24.97 13.32 -13.18
CA SER A 255 25.48 14.68 -13.30
C SER A 255 24.70 15.65 -12.41
N GLU A 256 25.42 16.44 -11.62
CA GLU A 256 24.81 17.51 -10.83
C GLU A 256 24.25 18.60 -11.75
N VAL A 257 23.06 19.08 -11.39
CA VAL A 257 22.43 20.20 -12.09
C VAL A 257 23.14 21.48 -11.68
N ALA A 258 23.76 22.17 -12.63
CA ALA A 258 24.26 23.52 -12.40
C ALA A 258 23.08 24.43 -12.00
N LYS A 259 23.23 25.21 -10.92
CA LYS A 259 22.20 26.09 -10.35
C LYS A 259 21.63 27.15 -11.32
N GLU A 260 22.21 27.29 -12.50
CA GLU A 260 21.92 28.35 -13.49
C GLU A 260 21.04 27.90 -14.67
N ALA A 261 20.44 26.70 -14.65
CA ALA A 261 19.52 26.28 -15.70
C ALA A 261 18.18 27.05 -15.61
N SER A 262 18.18 28.29 -16.12
CA SER A 262 17.01 29.09 -16.46
C SER A 262 16.30 28.50 -17.68
N ASP A 263 14.97 28.54 -17.62
CA ASP A 263 13.97 28.25 -18.64
C ASP A 263 13.83 26.80 -19.10
N ALA A 264 12.83 26.14 -18.50
CA ALA A 264 12.27 24.84 -18.85
C ALA A 264 13.27 23.68 -18.97
N SER A 265 13.69 23.15 -17.81
CA SER A 265 14.40 21.87 -17.73
C SER A 265 13.70 20.80 -18.60
N PRO A 266 14.46 20.00 -19.38
CA PRO A 266 13.89 19.02 -20.32
C PRO A 266 13.00 17.96 -19.67
N LEU A 267 13.09 17.79 -18.35
CA LEU A 267 12.32 16.83 -17.56
C LEU A 267 11.10 17.44 -16.86
N SER A 268 10.89 18.76 -16.98
CA SER A 268 9.80 19.45 -16.29
C SER A 268 8.43 18.85 -16.64
N GLY A 269 7.72 18.36 -15.61
CA GLY A 269 6.40 17.76 -15.77
C GLY A 269 6.38 16.32 -16.27
N LYS A 270 7.54 15.71 -16.54
CA LYS A 270 7.64 14.43 -17.27
C LYS A 270 7.84 13.23 -16.35
N ALA A 271 7.48 12.05 -16.86
CA ALA A 271 7.92 10.77 -16.35
C ALA A 271 9.29 10.43 -16.96
N VAL A 272 10.26 10.04 -16.12
CA VAL A 272 11.67 9.90 -16.52
C VAL A 272 12.16 8.48 -16.29
N LEU A 273 12.73 7.88 -17.32
CA LEU A 273 13.38 6.57 -17.26
C LEU A 273 14.83 6.71 -16.81
N LEU A 274 15.20 6.06 -15.71
CA LEU A 274 16.56 6.03 -15.16
C LEU A 274 17.02 4.57 -14.97
N PRO A 275 18.31 4.26 -15.18
CA PRO A 275 18.84 2.93 -14.87
C PRO A 275 18.98 2.70 -13.36
N GLU A 276 18.55 1.55 -12.87
CA GLU A 276 18.76 1.06 -11.50
C GLU A 276 20.26 0.80 -11.19
N GLY A 277 20.60 0.71 -9.89
CA GLY A 277 21.92 0.39 -9.36
C GLY A 277 22.93 1.54 -9.41
N ASP A 278 24.23 1.25 -9.21
CA ASP A 278 25.31 2.26 -9.15
C ASP A 278 25.85 2.68 -10.53
N ALA A 279 25.05 2.46 -11.59
CA ALA A 279 25.36 2.91 -12.93
C ALA A 279 25.69 4.41 -12.93
N GLY A 280 26.87 4.81 -13.42
CA GLY A 280 27.26 6.22 -13.47
C GLY A 280 27.93 6.73 -12.20
N GLN A 281 28.30 5.83 -11.28
CA GLN A 281 29.07 6.12 -10.05
C GLN A 281 28.31 6.99 -9.03
N CYS A 282 26.98 6.89 -9.00
CA CYS A 282 26.15 7.50 -7.97
C CYS A 282 25.02 6.55 -7.55
N SER A 283 24.51 6.74 -6.33
CA SER A 283 23.42 5.93 -5.79
C SER A 283 22.09 6.20 -6.52
N GLU A 284 21.18 5.24 -6.48
CA GLU A 284 19.80 5.40 -7.00
C GLU A 284 19.10 6.62 -6.41
N PHE A 285 19.24 6.81 -5.10
CA PHE A 285 18.68 7.97 -4.41
C PHE A 285 19.22 9.29 -4.99
N GLN A 286 20.52 9.36 -5.31
CA GLN A 286 21.12 10.53 -5.93
C GLN A 286 20.58 10.77 -7.35
N LYS A 287 20.38 9.71 -8.15
CA LYS A 287 19.75 9.82 -9.48
C LYS A 287 18.34 10.38 -9.41
N VAL A 288 17.52 9.84 -8.51
CA VAL A 288 16.15 10.30 -8.30
C VAL A 288 16.14 11.75 -7.84
N SER A 289 17.01 12.12 -6.89
CA SER A 289 17.17 13.49 -6.40
C SER A 289 17.54 14.46 -7.52
N ASN A 290 18.48 14.09 -8.40
CA ASN A 290 18.85 14.89 -9.56
C ASN A 290 17.69 15.05 -10.55
N ALA A 291 16.99 13.96 -10.88
CA ALA A 291 15.83 14.01 -11.78
C ALA A 291 14.72 14.91 -11.21
N GLN A 292 14.44 14.84 -9.91
CA GLN A 292 13.50 15.72 -9.23
C GLN A 292 13.93 17.19 -9.32
N ARG A 293 15.22 17.51 -9.09
CA ARG A 293 15.74 18.88 -9.23
C ARG A 293 15.62 19.41 -10.65
N LEU A 294 15.68 18.52 -11.64
CA LEU A 294 15.38 18.80 -13.04
C LEU A 294 13.87 18.88 -13.35
N GLY A 295 12.99 18.84 -12.35
CA GLY A 295 11.56 19.03 -12.53
C GLY A 295 10.78 17.79 -12.98
N ALA A 296 11.41 16.60 -12.95
CA ALA A 296 10.69 15.33 -13.14
C ALA A 296 9.48 15.24 -12.19
N HIS A 297 8.41 14.61 -12.64
CA HIS A 297 7.20 14.39 -11.83
C HIS A 297 6.99 12.93 -11.46
N VAL A 298 7.59 12.00 -12.20
CA VAL A 298 7.62 10.57 -11.89
C VAL A 298 8.97 10.02 -12.32
N VAL A 299 9.57 9.13 -11.52
CA VAL A 299 10.76 8.39 -11.92
C VAL A 299 10.44 6.92 -12.08
N LEU A 300 10.88 6.35 -13.21
CA LEU A 300 10.84 4.93 -13.53
C LEU A 300 12.27 4.37 -13.49
N LEU A 301 12.61 3.65 -12.43
CA LEU A 301 13.86 2.92 -12.27
C LEU A 301 13.78 1.61 -13.07
N VAL A 302 14.53 1.55 -14.17
CA VAL A 302 14.61 0.37 -15.03
C VAL A 302 15.60 -0.61 -14.44
N GLN A 303 15.11 -1.78 -14.06
CA GLN A 303 15.92 -2.80 -13.44
C GLN A 303 16.95 -3.39 -14.42
N ARG A 304 18.12 -3.73 -13.88
CA ARG A 304 19.21 -4.30 -14.67
C ARG A 304 19.07 -5.82 -14.76
N GLY A 305 18.91 -6.30 -15.99
CA GLY A 305 18.83 -7.73 -16.29
C GLY A 305 17.49 -8.37 -15.93
N ASN A 306 17.36 -9.66 -16.21
CA ASN A 306 16.19 -10.45 -15.87
C ASN A 306 16.33 -10.92 -14.41
N ALA A 307 16.13 -10.00 -13.46
CA ALA A 307 16.12 -10.37 -12.06
C ALA A 307 14.99 -11.39 -11.81
N THR A 308 15.31 -12.53 -11.19
CA THR A 308 14.33 -13.58 -10.87
C THR A 308 13.28 -13.15 -9.86
N THR A 309 13.55 -12.09 -9.10
CA THR A 309 12.59 -11.42 -8.23
C THR A 309 12.76 -9.92 -8.31
N ARG A 310 11.63 -9.19 -8.34
CA ARG A 310 11.62 -7.74 -8.19
C ARG A 310 11.43 -7.36 -6.72
N ARG A 311 12.08 -6.28 -6.29
CA ARG A 311 11.96 -5.73 -4.94
C ARG A 311 11.61 -4.26 -5.03
N HIS A 312 10.98 -3.76 -3.98
CA HIS A 312 10.75 -2.33 -3.82
C HIS A 312 12.10 -1.62 -3.65
N PRO A 313 12.42 -0.61 -4.48
CA PRO A 313 13.56 0.25 -4.22
C PRO A 313 13.43 0.86 -2.82
N SER A 314 14.52 0.89 -2.08
CA SER A 314 14.52 1.36 -0.70
C SER A 314 15.73 2.23 -0.41
N VAL A 315 15.58 3.15 0.52
CA VAL A 315 16.69 3.88 1.10
C VAL A 315 17.09 3.22 2.42
N GLU A 316 18.39 3.19 2.71
CA GLU A 316 18.93 2.68 3.97
C GLU A 316 18.34 3.44 5.17
N VAL A 317 18.22 4.76 5.01
CA VAL A 317 17.74 5.66 6.05
C VAL A 317 16.37 6.21 5.67
N MET A 318 15.32 5.68 6.30
CA MET A 318 13.92 5.98 5.99
C MET A 318 13.57 7.48 6.02
N TRP A 319 14.20 8.31 6.85
CA TRP A 319 13.87 9.75 6.85
C TRP A 319 14.49 10.52 5.68
N HIS A 320 15.56 10.01 5.05
CA HIS A 320 16.05 10.60 3.79
C HIS A 320 15.03 10.46 2.67
N ALA A 321 14.13 9.47 2.76
CA ALA A 321 13.02 9.28 1.82
C ALA A 321 12.16 10.53 1.63
N TYR A 322 11.98 11.35 2.68
CA TYR A 322 11.11 12.52 2.63
C TYR A 322 11.66 13.65 1.74
N ASN A 323 12.95 13.61 1.40
CA ASN A 323 13.55 14.56 0.45
C ASN A 323 13.13 14.26 -1.01
N ILE A 324 12.60 13.06 -1.27
CA ILE A 324 12.02 12.70 -2.55
C ILE A 324 10.51 12.97 -2.50
N THR A 325 10.10 13.95 -3.30
CA THR A 325 8.76 14.54 -3.33
C THR A 325 7.98 14.14 -4.59
N ILE A 326 8.54 13.24 -5.39
CA ILE A 326 7.90 12.64 -6.56
C ILE A 326 7.76 11.13 -6.38
N PRO A 327 6.76 10.47 -6.98
CA PRO A 327 6.66 9.02 -6.99
C PRO A 327 7.84 8.37 -7.73
N VAL A 328 8.34 7.27 -7.18
CA VAL A 328 9.45 6.48 -7.70
C VAL A 328 8.99 5.05 -7.88
N LEU A 329 9.08 4.54 -9.10
CA LEU A 329 8.56 3.25 -9.50
C LEU A 329 9.69 2.41 -10.10
N ALA A 330 9.78 1.13 -9.77
CA ALA A 330 10.66 0.16 -10.41
C ALA A 330 9.91 -0.60 -11.50
N VAL A 331 10.54 -0.73 -12.67
CA VAL A 331 10.02 -1.47 -13.83
C VAL A 331 11.06 -2.47 -14.32
N SER A 332 10.62 -3.56 -14.92
CA SER A 332 11.54 -4.56 -15.49
C SER A 332 12.37 -3.99 -16.64
N SER A 333 13.42 -4.71 -17.02
CA SER A 333 14.19 -4.44 -18.24
C SER A 333 13.29 -4.46 -19.50
N ALA A 334 12.38 -5.43 -19.61
CA ALA A 334 11.46 -5.57 -20.75
C ALA A 334 10.47 -4.40 -20.84
N THR A 335 9.86 -4.02 -19.71
CA THR A 335 9.00 -2.84 -19.62
C THR A 335 9.80 -1.57 -19.95
N GLY A 336 11.03 -1.45 -19.44
CA GLY A 336 11.92 -0.32 -19.73
C GLY A 336 12.29 -0.18 -21.21
N LEU A 337 12.58 -1.30 -21.89
CA LEU A 337 12.83 -1.32 -23.34
C LEU A 337 11.60 -0.88 -24.13
N THR A 338 10.43 -1.38 -23.77
CA THR A 338 9.16 -1.01 -24.39
C THR A 338 8.90 0.49 -24.22
N LEU A 339 9.04 1.02 -23.00
CA LEU A 339 8.89 2.44 -22.72
C LEU A 339 9.90 3.30 -23.49
N ASN A 340 11.15 2.87 -23.60
CA ASN A 340 12.17 3.59 -24.35
C ASN A 340 11.90 3.63 -25.87
N SER A 341 11.12 2.67 -26.40
CA SER A 341 10.69 2.67 -27.79
C SER A 341 9.48 3.59 -28.07
N LEU A 342 8.78 4.04 -27.02
CA LEU A 342 7.61 4.90 -27.17
C LEU A 342 8.05 6.33 -27.49
N VAL A 343 7.62 6.84 -28.66
CA VAL A 343 7.86 8.23 -29.05
C VAL A 343 6.67 9.09 -28.61
N ALA A 344 6.97 10.21 -27.94
CA ALA A 344 5.99 11.26 -27.57
C ALA A 344 4.69 10.75 -26.89
N SER A 345 4.80 9.71 -26.07
CA SER A 345 3.66 9.09 -25.40
C SER A 345 3.40 9.70 -24.02
N ASN A 346 2.14 9.70 -23.59
CA ASN A 346 1.75 10.07 -22.23
C ASN A 346 1.47 8.81 -21.42
N LEU A 347 2.08 8.72 -20.23
CA LEU A 347 1.91 7.60 -19.32
C LEU A 347 0.80 7.88 -18.32
N ARG A 348 -0.05 6.88 -18.09
CA ARG A 348 -1.00 6.82 -16.98
C ARG A 348 -0.68 5.63 -16.09
N PHE A 349 -0.98 5.75 -14.81
CA PHE A 349 -0.71 4.73 -13.82
C PHE A 349 -2.00 4.28 -13.15
N ALA A 350 -2.17 2.98 -12.98
CA ALA A 350 -3.23 2.41 -12.15
C ALA A 350 -2.60 1.59 -11.02
N VAL A 351 -2.98 1.88 -9.78
CA VAL A 351 -2.52 1.14 -8.60
C VAL A 351 -3.22 -0.21 -8.55
N SER A 352 -2.46 -1.29 -8.33
CA SER A 352 -2.95 -2.65 -8.20
C SER A 352 -1.99 -3.45 -7.33
N ASN A 353 -2.21 -3.41 -6.01
CA ASN A 353 -1.29 -3.95 -5.01
C ASN A 353 -1.06 -5.47 -5.10
N GLY A 354 -1.97 -6.21 -5.73
CA GLY A 354 -1.80 -7.65 -5.92
C GLY A 354 -0.54 -8.01 -6.73
N ILE A 355 -0.05 -7.12 -7.61
CA ILE A 355 1.22 -7.34 -8.33
C ILE A 355 2.39 -7.41 -7.34
N ALA A 356 2.41 -6.54 -6.33
CA ALA A 356 3.41 -6.59 -5.26
C ALA A 356 3.25 -7.87 -4.42
N ASP A 357 2.01 -8.25 -4.08
CA ASP A 357 1.74 -9.49 -3.34
C ASP A 357 2.23 -10.73 -4.11
N ALA A 358 2.11 -10.73 -5.44
CA ALA A 358 2.64 -11.78 -6.31
C ALA A 358 4.18 -11.85 -6.26
N TRP A 359 4.87 -10.71 -6.31
CA TRP A 359 6.33 -10.65 -6.17
C TRP A 359 6.82 -11.04 -4.77
N GLU A 360 6.11 -10.61 -3.72
CA GLU A 360 6.40 -11.01 -2.34
C GLU A 360 6.18 -12.51 -2.12
N LEU A 361 5.17 -13.10 -2.76
CA LEU A 361 4.96 -14.54 -2.77
C LEU A 361 6.14 -15.26 -3.44
N LEU A 362 6.55 -14.82 -4.63
CA LEU A 362 7.72 -15.38 -5.32
C LEU A 362 9.01 -15.29 -4.49
N ALA A 363 9.22 -14.16 -3.81
CA ALA A 363 10.38 -13.94 -2.96
C ALA A 363 10.54 -15.03 -1.87
N LYS A 364 9.43 -15.53 -1.31
CA LYS A 364 9.42 -16.63 -0.32
C LYS A 364 9.94 -17.95 -0.90
N TYR A 365 9.81 -18.16 -2.21
CA TYR A 365 10.20 -19.40 -2.91
C TYR A 365 11.56 -19.30 -3.62
N THR A 366 12.34 -18.25 -3.34
CA THR A 366 13.70 -18.09 -3.91
C THR A 366 14.71 -19.11 -3.37
N GLN A 367 14.41 -19.73 -2.22
CA GLN A 367 15.29 -20.71 -1.58
C GLN A 367 14.73 -22.13 -1.74
N ARG A 368 15.61 -23.11 -1.96
CA ARG A 368 15.22 -24.53 -2.10
C ARG A 368 14.44 -25.06 -0.87
N SER A 369 14.75 -24.55 0.32
CA SER A 369 14.10 -24.90 1.59
C SER A 369 12.60 -24.57 1.63
N ALA A 370 12.14 -23.59 0.85
CA ALA A 370 10.73 -23.22 0.74
C ALA A 370 9.92 -24.19 -0.15
N TRP A 371 10.60 -25.06 -0.90
CA TRP A 371 9.98 -26.03 -1.78
C TRP A 371 9.92 -27.43 -1.13
N PRO A 372 8.94 -28.27 -1.50
CA PRO A 372 8.92 -29.66 -1.04
C PRO A 372 10.20 -30.42 -1.40
N GLN A 373 10.64 -31.32 -0.52
CA GLN A 373 11.82 -32.15 -0.80
C GLN A 373 11.60 -33.10 -1.99
N ARG A 374 10.41 -33.70 -2.10
CA ARG A 374 10.06 -34.63 -3.19
C ARG A 374 9.70 -33.87 -4.47
N GLN A 375 10.36 -34.20 -5.58
CA GLN A 375 10.17 -33.55 -6.87
C GLN A 375 8.72 -33.60 -7.38
N GLN A 376 8.03 -34.74 -7.23
CA GLN A 376 6.60 -34.86 -7.60
C GLN A 376 5.69 -33.87 -6.86
N ARG A 377 6.02 -33.53 -5.60
CA ARG A 377 5.26 -32.52 -4.83
C ARG A 377 5.59 -31.10 -5.25
N CYS A 378 6.73 -30.88 -5.88
CA CYS A 378 7.12 -29.57 -6.41
C CYS A 378 6.21 -29.17 -7.58
N SER A 379 5.84 -30.08 -8.48
CA SER A 379 4.90 -29.80 -9.57
C SER A 379 3.51 -29.38 -9.05
N LYS A 380 3.02 -30.03 -7.98
CA LYS A 380 1.75 -29.61 -7.34
C LYS A 380 1.87 -28.22 -6.71
N THR A 381 3.00 -27.93 -6.08
CA THR A 381 3.28 -26.60 -5.49
C THR A 381 3.39 -25.55 -6.59
N LEU A 382 4.04 -25.89 -7.72
CA LEU A 382 4.14 -25.03 -8.89
C LEU A 382 2.75 -24.65 -9.42
N ALA A 383 1.85 -25.61 -9.61
CA ALA A 383 0.49 -25.35 -10.06
C ALA A 383 -0.30 -24.46 -9.10
N MET A 384 -0.16 -24.70 -7.79
CA MET A 384 -0.76 -23.85 -6.77
C MET A 384 -0.20 -22.41 -6.86
N LEU A 385 1.12 -22.23 -6.89
CA LEU A 385 1.74 -20.92 -6.99
C LEU A 385 1.33 -20.19 -8.26
N PHE A 386 1.34 -20.87 -9.40
CA PHE A 386 0.92 -20.31 -10.67
C PHE A 386 -0.52 -19.77 -10.62
N SER A 387 -1.45 -20.55 -10.04
CA SER A 387 -2.83 -20.10 -9.83
C SER A 387 -2.94 -18.91 -8.86
N GLN A 388 -2.15 -18.89 -7.79
CA GLN A 388 -2.12 -17.81 -6.80
C GLN A 388 -1.57 -16.53 -7.41
N LEU A 389 -0.50 -16.58 -8.22
CA LEU A 389 0.06 -15.41 -8.88
C LEU A 389 -0.96 -14.77 -9.81
N ARG A 390 -1.67 -15.55 -10.61
CA ARG A 390 -2.75 -15.04 -11.48
C ARG A 390 -3.89 -14.41 -10.68
N ALA A 391 -4.31 -15.04 -9.57
CA ALA A 391 -5.34 -14.50 -8.69
C ALA A 391 -4.93 -13.17 -8.04
N LEU A 392 -3.63 -12.99 -7.78
CA LEU A 392 -3.06 -11.73 -7.28
C LEU A 392 -2.84 -10.70 -8.39
N GLY A 393 -3.18 -10.99 -9.66
CA GLY A 393 -2.95 -10.07 -10.78
C GLY A 393 -1.49 -10.03 -11.24
N GLY A 394 -0.71 -11.07 -10.95
CA GLY A 394 0.59 -11.32 -11.54
C GLY A 394 0.49 -11.34 -13.08
N ASP A 395 1.53 -10.80 -13.72
CA ASP A 395 1.64 -10.71 -15.17
C ASP A 395 2.65 -11.72 -15.72
N GLU A 396 2.86 -11.68 -17.04
CA GLU A 396 3.82 -12.53 -17.75
C GLU A 396 5.23 -12.48 -17.13
N GLU A 397 5.62 -11.35 -16.53
CA GLU A 397 6.90 -11.23 -15.85
C GLU A 397 6.96 -12.06 -14.56
N THR A 398 5.88 -12.08 -13.78
CA THR A 398 5.79 -12.96 -12.59
C THR A 398 5.76 -14.44 -12.97
N GLU A 399 5.10 -14.78 -14.08
CA GLU A 399 5.07 -16.17 -14.60
C GLU A 399 6.46 -16.61 -15.08
N ALA A 400 7.16 -15.77 -15.85
CA ALA A 400 8.53 -16.03 -16.31
C ALA A 400 9.52 -16.14 -15.13
N ALA A 401 9.32 -15.33 -14.08
CA ALA A 401 10.09 -15.44 -12.85
C ALA A 401 9.83 -16.77 -12.13
N LEU A 402 8.57 -17.21 -12.00
CA LEU A 402 8.23 -18.51 -11.42
C LEU A 402 8.84 -19.66 -12.22
N GLN A 403 8.79 -19.60 -13.56
CA GLN A 403 9.44 -20.58 -14.43
C GLN A 403 10.93 -20.65 -14.13
N THR A 404 11.60 -19.50 -14.09
CA THR A 404 13.03 -19.44 -13.81
C THR A 404 13.37 -20.02 -12.45
N LEU A 405 12.60 -19.68 -11.40
CA LEU A 405 12.77 -20.26 -10.07
C LEU A 405 12.58 -21.78 -10.07
N PHE A 406 11.55 -22.29 -10.75
CA PHE A 406 11.31 -23.72 -10.83
C PHE A 406 12.45 -24.48 -11.52
N LEU A 407 12.95 -23.96 -12.65
CA LEU A 407 14.06 -24.59 -13.37
C LEU A 407 15.38 -24.52 -12.59
N THR A 408 15.69 -23.35 -12.02
CA THR A 408 17.01 -23.09 -11.42
C THR A 408 17.12 -23.49 -9.94
N VAL A 409 16.07 -23.26 -9.15
CA VAL A 409 16.08 -23.54 -7.70
C VAL A 409 15.64 -24.96 -7.42
N VAL A 410 14.59 -25.43 -8.09
CA VAL A 410 14.03 -26.77 -7.86
C VAL A 410 14.73 -27.84 -8.70
N GLY A 411 15.29 -27.47 -9.86
CA GLY A 411 15.80 -28.42 -10.85
C GLY A 411 14.69 -29.10 -11.64
N GLY A 412 13.55 -28.43 -11.82
CA GLY A 412 12.46 -28.91 -12.67
C GLY A 412 12.82 -28.90 -14.16
N SER A 413 12.05 -29.59 -14.98
CA SER A 413 12.20 -29.58 -16.45
C SER A 413 11.21 -28.65 -17.14
N SER A 414 11.53 -28.18 -18.35
CA SER A 414 10.62 -27.37 -19.18
C SER A 414 9.31 -28.09 -19.48
N GLN A 415 9.34 -29.41 -19.68
CA GLN A 415 8.13 -30.23 -19.87
C GLN A 415 7.21 -30.21 -18.64
N GLN A 416 7.78 -30.26 -17.43
CA GLN A 416 6.99 -30.16 -16.19
C GLN A 416 6.37 -28.78 -16.02
N TRP A 417 7.07 -27.73 -16.47
CA TRP A 417 6.52 -26.37 -16.51
C TRP A 417 5.37 -26.27 -17.51
N GLU A 418 5.56 -26.72 -18.75
CA GLU A 418 4.55 -26.69 -19.80
C GLU A 418 3.27 -27.44 -19.40
N ALA A 419 3.42 -28.59 -18.73
CA ALA A 419 2.30 -29.36 -18.17
C ALA A 419 1.46 -28.61 -17.13
N VAL A 420 2.07 -27.67 -16.41
CA VAL A 420 1.38 -26.86 -15.41
C VAL A 420 0.85 -25.56 -16.01
N ALA A 421 1.63 -24.92 -16.89
CA ALA A 421 1.26 -23.66 -17.52
C ALA A 421 0.10 -23.83 -18.52
N ASN A 422 0.07 -24.97 -19.22
CA ASN A 422 -0.93 -25.32 -20.23
C ASN A 422 -1.58 -26.68 -19.93
N PRO A 423 -2.51 -26.75 -18.96
CA PRO A 423 -3.13 -28.01 -18.57
C PRO A 423 -3.99 -28.63 -19.70
N GLU A 424 -4.50 -27.81 -20.63
CA GLU A 424 -5.39 -28.27 -21.71
C GLU A 424 -4.65 -28.96 -22.87
N THR A 425 -3.38 -28.61 -23.14
CA THR A 425 -2.60 -29.26 -24.20
C THR A 425 -2.19 -30.68 -23.81
N HIS A 426 -1.85 -30.92 -22.54
CA HIS A 426 -1.49 -32.25 -22.06
C HIS A 426 -2.68 -33.21 -21.88
N ALA A 427 -3.88 -32.70 -21.68
CA ALA A 427 -5.10 -33.52 -21.68
C ALA A 427 -5.41 -34.09 -23.08
N LYS A 428 -5.02 -33.38 -24.16
CA LYS A 428 -5.10 -33.88 -25.53
C LYS A 428 -4.01 -34.90 -25.86
N ASP A 429 -2.77 -34.64 -25.45
CA ASP A 429 -1.65 -35.58 -25.70
C ASP A 429 -1.83 -36.92 -24.96
N THR A 430 -2.47 -36.91 -23.79
CA THR A 430 -2.81 -38.15 -23.07
C THR A 430 -3.99 -38.90 -23.68
N HIS A 431 -4.92 -38.20 -24.35
CA HIS A 431 -6.00 -38.83 -25.10
C HIS A 431 -5.52 -39.42 -26.44
N GLU A 432 -4.64 -38.74 -27.18
CA GLU A 432 -4.04 -39.27 -28.41
C GLU A 432 -3.07 -40.44 -28.14
N ALA A 433 -2.32 -40.40 -27.02
CA ALA A 433 -1.49 -41.53 -26.60
C ALA A 433 -2.32 -42.75 -26.12
N ALA A 434 -3.52 -42.52 -25.56
CA ALA A 434 -4.47 -43.57 -25.22
C ALA A 434 -5.14 -44.19 -26.45
N GLU A 435 -5.44 -43.40 -27.49
CA GLU A 435 -5.95 -43.91 -28.77
C GLU A 435 -4.88 -44.67 -29.58
N ALA A 436 -3.60 -44.27 -29.49
CA ALA A 436 -2.49 -45.00 -30.09
C ALA A 436 -2.25 -46.38 -29.42
N THR A 437 -2.51 -46.50 -28.12
CA THR A 437 -2.42 -47.79 -27.40
C THR A 437 -3.66 -48.67 -27.61
N GLU A 438 -4.82 -48.10 -27.93
CA GLU A 438 -6.02 -48.87 -28.31
C GLU A 438 -5.92 -49.46 -29.73
N ALA A 439 -5.17 -48.81 -30.64
CA ALA A 439 -4.88 -49.34 -31.97
C ALA A 439 -3.95 -50.57 -31.92
N ASP A 440 -2.91 -50.54 -31.08
CA ASP A 440 -2.02 -51.70 -30.85
C ASP A 440 -2.71 -52.85 -30.09
N ALA A 441 -3.62 -52.53 -29.15
CA ALA A 441 -4.42 -53.54 -28.45
C ALA A 441 -5.44 -54.25 -29.37
N ARG A 442 -6.02 -53.53 -30.35
CA ARG A 442 -6.91 -54.13 -31.36
C ARG A 442 -6.15 -55.01 -32.35
N GLN A 443 -4.88 -54.70 -32.64
CA GLN A 443 -4.03 -55.51 -33.52
C GLN A 443 -3.51 -56.78 -32.84
N ALA A 444 -3.30 -56.76 -31.52
CA ALA A 444 -2.98 -57.94 -30.71
C ALA A 444 -4.19 -58.88 -30.49
N ALA A 445 -5.41 -58.34 -30.37
CA ALA A 445 -6.63 -59.14 -30.22
C ALA A 445 -7.03 -59.87 -31.52
N ALA A 446 -6.73 -59.31 -32.70
CA ALA A 446 -7.03 -59.93 -34.00
C ALA A 446 -6.10 -61.11 -34.35
N GLN A 447 -4.90 -61.19 -33.77
CA GLN A 447 -3.97 -62.31 -33.99
C GLN A 447 -4.20 -63.51 -33.04
N HIS A 448 -4.95 -63.31 -31.95
CA HIS A 448 -5.21 -64.37 -30.97
C HIS A 448 -6.49 -65.18 -31.27
N LEU A 449 -7.37 -64.70 -32.17
CA LEU A 449 -8.61 -65.39 -32.55
C LEU A 449 -8.43 -66.40 -33.72
N THR A 450 -7.33 -66.35 -34.47
CA THR A 450 -7.07 -67.25 -35.62
C THR A 450 -6.26 -68.50 -35.27
N LYS A 451 -5.86 -68.71 -34.00
CA LYS A 451 -5.12 -69.91 -33.55
C LYS A 451 -5.91 -70.86 -32.65
N SER A 452 -7.19 -70.60 -32.43
CA SER A 452 -8.07 -71.39 -31.54
C SER A 452 -9.15 -72.19 -32.28
N GLN A 453 -9.15 -72.23 -33.62
CA GLN A 453 -10.19 -72.90 -34.42
C GLN A 453 -9.75 -74.15 -35.19
N ASP A 454 -8.56 -74.71 -34.92
CA ASP A 454 -8.09 -75.96 -35.59
C ASP A 454 -7.65 -77.06 -34.61
N ARG A 455 -8.34 -77.21 -33.46
CA ARG A 455 -8.04 -78.35 -32.56
C ARG A 455 -9.24 -78.84 -31.76
N ASP A 456 -10.33 -79.08 -32.47
CA ASP A 456 -11.37 -80.04 -32.10
C ASP A 456 -11.89 -80.69 -33.39
N GLU A 457 -11.10 -81.62 -33.93
CA GLU A 457 -11.55 -82.80 -34.68
C GLU A 457 -10.32 -83.74 -34.85
N LEU A 458 -10.42 -84.91 -34.21
CA LEU A 458 -9.51 -86.09 -34.16
C LEU A 458 -8.30 -86.05 -33.21
#